data_AF-A0A957N0V0-F1
#
_entry.id   AF-A0A957N0V0-F1
#
_cell.length_a   1.000
_cell.length_b   1.000
_cell.length_c   1.000
_cell.angle_alpha   90.00
_cell.angle_beta   90.00
_cell.angle_gamma   90.00
#
_symmetry.space_group_name_H-M   'P 1'
#
loop_
_entity.id
_entity.type
_entity.pdbx_description
1 polymer ?
#
loop_
_entity_poly.entity_id
_entity_poly.type
_entity_poly.pdbx_seq_one_letter_code
_entity_poly.pdbx_strand_id
1 'polypeptide(L)'
;LPETPLNLAALKTMRIHSDIWLLFENGTVLRYRQGEQMPYSLDNSVTAPAEPADLWVGDVGDETIYLGDALAERILVFDKATGEYQEQFQAAEGTPLNGLRSLFVDTIHGTEYILTDSNLFQERLPQ
;
A
#
# COMPACT_ATOMS: atom_id res chain seq x y z
N LEU A 1 -15.30 -21.10 16.64
CA LEU A 1 -14.76 -19.76 16.95
C LEU A 1 -15.77 -18.74 16.41
N PRO A 2 -16.00 -17.59 17.06
CA PRO A 2 -16.80 -16.54 16.45
C PRO A 2 -16.14 -16.11 15.13
N GLU A 3 -16.94 -16.01 14.07
CA GLU A 3 -16.50 -15.55 12.75
C GLU A 3 -16.99 -14.11 12.58
N THR A 4 -16.11 -13.22 12.11
CA THR A 4 -16.46 -11.84 11.75
C THR A 4 -16.86 -11.83 10.27
N PRO A 5 -18.16 -11.70 9.92
CA PRO A 5 -18.57 -11.65 8.53
C PRO A 5 -18.08 -10.35 7.89
N LEU A 6 -17.18 -10.46 6.92
CA LEU A 6 -16.67 -9.34 6.12
C LEU A 6 -16.92 -9.63 4.64
N ASN A 7 -17.48 -8.66 3.93
CA ASN A 7 -17.62 -8.75 2.47
C ASN A 7 -16.26 -8.49 1.80
N LEU A 8 -15.68 -9.51 1.17
CA LEU A 8 -14.40 -9.44 0.47
C LEU A 8 -14.52 -9.25 -1.05
N ALA A 9 -15.73 -9.03 -1.58
CA ALA A 9 -15.96 -8.97 -3.03
C ALA A 9 -15.11 -7.90 -3.75
N ALA A 10 -14.76 -6.81 -3.06
CA ALA A 10 -13.92 -5.74 -3.59
C ALA A 10 -12.52 -5.72 -2.94
N LEU A 11 -12.06 -6.85 -2.39
CA LEU A 11 -10.71 -6.95 -1.85
C LEU A 11 -9.69 -6.99 -2.99
N LYS A 12 -8.75 -6.04 -2.98
CA LYS A 12 -7.65 -5.98 -3.93
C LYS A 12 -6.48 -6.84 -3.50
N THR A 13 -6.02 -6.66 -2.25
CA THR A 13 -4.88 -7.42 -1.72
C THR A 13 -4.99 -7.57 -0.20
N MET A 14 -4.33 -8.61 0.30
CA MET A 14 -4.15 -8.88 1.73
C MET A 14 -2.66 -8.91 2.05
N ARG A 15 -2.29 -8.32 3.18
CA ARG A 15 -0.96 -8.44 3.78
C ARG A 15 -1.08 -8.96 5.20
N ILE A 16 -0.22 -9.90 5.55
CA ILE A 16 -0.24 -10.57 6.86
C ILE A 16 1.14 -10.40 7.48
N HIS A 17 1.22 -9.60 8.55
CA HIS A 17 2.37 -9.50 9.44
C HIS A 17 1.88 -9.71 10.88
N SER A 18 2.18 -8.78 11.80
CA SER A 18 1.62 -8.78 13.16
C SER A 18 0.10 -8.58 13.17
N ASP A 19 -0.41 -7.89 12.15
CA ASP A 19 -1.84 -7.71 11.86
C ASP A 19 -2.14 -8.14 10.43
N ILE A 20 -3.44 -8.31 10.14
CA ILE A 20 -3.95 -8.49 8.78
C ILE A 20 -4.38 -7.14 8.24
N TRP A 21 -3.88 -6.80 7.07
CA TRP A 21 -4.17 -5.56 6.36
C TRP A 21 -4.87 -5.89 5.04
N LEU A 22 -5.96 -5.19 4.77
CA LEU A 22 -6.80 -5.40 3.60
C LEU A 22 -6.89 -4.10 2.83
N LEU A 23 -6.48 -4.13 1.56
CA LEU A 23 -6.73 -3.03 0.62
C LEU A 23 -7.93 -3.38 -0.24
N PHE A 24 -8.89 -2.48 -0.32
CA PHE A 24 -10.06 -2.61 -1.19
C PHE A 24 -9.91 -1.78 -2.47
N GLU A 25 -10.68 -2.12 -3.50
CA GLU A 25 -10.67 -1.45 -4.82
C GLU A 25 -10.96 0.05 -4.77
N ASN A 26 -11.62 0.53 -3.71
CA ASN A 26 -11.90 1.96 -3.50
C ASN A 26 -10.79 2.70 -2.71
N GLY A 27 -9.67 2.04 -2.43
CA GLY A 27 -8.55 2.60 -1.64
C GLY A 27 -8.71 2.48 -0.13
N THR A 28 -9.81 1.89 0.36
CA THR A 28 -9.99 1.68 1.81
C THR A 28 -8.98 0.65 2.31
N VAL A 29 -8.29 0.98 3.41
CA VAL A 29 -7.42 0.06 4.13
C VAL A 29 -8.06 -0.32 5.46
N LEU A 30 -8.29 -1.61 5.68
CA LEU A 30 -8.75 -2.15 6.95
C LEU A 30 -7.63 -2.92 7.66
N ARG A 31 -7.62 -2.84 8.99
CA ARG A 31 -6.68 -3.53 9.87
C ARG A 31 -7.43 -4.49 10.79
N TYR A 32 -6.96 -5.72 10.89
CA TYR A 32 -7.51 -6.76 11.75
C TYR A 32 -6.43 -7.34 12.66
N ARG A 33 -6.79 -7.54 13.93
CA ARG A 33 -5.95 -8.20 14.94
C ARG A 33 -6.77 -9.25 15.66
N GLN A 34 -6.28 -10.48 15.71
CA GLN A 34 -6.95 -11.60 16.41
C GLN A 34 -8.42 -11.80 16.00
N GLY A 35 -8.76 -11.50 14.74
CA GLY A 35 -10.12 -11.64 14.19
C GLY A 35 -11.04 -10.44 14.41
N GLU A 36 -10.57 -9.41 15.12
CA GLU A 36 -11.31 -8.17 15.35
C GLU A 36 -10.79 -7.04 14.46
N GLN A 37 -11.71 -6.20 13.95
CA GLN A 37 -11.35 -5.01 13.20
C GLN A 37 -10.85 -3.92 14.14
N MET A 38 -9.67 -3.38 13.88
CA MET A 38 -9.09 -2.28 14.63
C MET A 38 -9.46 -0.93 13.99
N PRO A 39 -9.67 0.14 14.78
CA PRO A 39 -9.82 1.49 14.23
C PRO A 39 -8.57 1.88 13.43
N TYR A 40 -8.75 2.11 12.14
CA TYR A 40 -7.68 2.52 11.23
C TYR A 40 -8.28 3.14 9.96
N SER A 41 -7.63 4.16 9.42
CA SER A 41 -7.93 4.75 8.12
C SER A 41 -6.71 5.53 7.64
N LEU A 42 -6.49 5.56 6.33
CA LEU A 42 -5.53 6.49 5.74
C LEU A 42 -6.12 7.91 5.75
N ASP A 43 -5.25 8.89 5.97
CA ASP A 43 -5.54 10.32 5.83
C ASP A 43 -6.08 10.64 4.42
N ASN A 44 -6.93 11.65 4.33
CA ASN A 44 -7.57 12.14 3.13
C ASN A 44 -7.05 13.51 2.65
N SER A 45 -5.91 13.96 3.19
CA SER A 45 -5.21 15.19 2.74
C SER A 45 -4.70 15.13 1.29
N VAL A 46 -4.53 13.91 0.75
CA VAL A 46 -4.21 13.63 -0.65
C VAL A 46 -5.39 12.98 -1.36
N THR A 47 -5.50 13.19 -2.68
CA THR A 47 -6.47 12.47 -3.52
C THR A 47 -6.30 10.96 -3.33
N ALA A 48 -7.39 10.27 -2.97
CA ALA A 48 -7.44 8.82 -2.84
C ALA A 48 -6.94 8.11 -4.11
N PRO A 49 -6.39 6.89 -3.99
CA PRO A 49 -5.94 6.13 -5.15
C PRO A 49 -7.09 5.87 -6.13
N ALA A 50 -6.87 6.21 -7.40
CA ALA A 50 -7.90 6.06 -8.43
C ALA A 50 -8.04 4.60 -8.90
N GLU A 51 -6.94 3.86 -8.92
CA GLU A 51 -6.92 2.42 -9.15
C GLU A 51 -5.88 1.76 -8.23
N PRO A 52 -6.25 1.35 -7.02
CA PRO A 52 -5.32 0.70 -6.10
C PRO A 52 -4.75 -0.58 -6.72
N ALA A 53 -3.43 -0.66 -6.79
CA ALA A 53 -2.70 -1.78 -7.36
C ALA A 53 -2.33 -2.79 -6.28
N ASP A 54 -1.62 -2.31 -5.25
CA ASP A 54 -1.06 -3.13 -4.19
C ASP A 54 -0.79 -2.32 -2.92
N LEU A 55 -0.58 -3.03 -1.83
CA LEU A 55 -0.23 -2.50 -0.52
C LEU A 55 1.04 -3.19 -0.03
N TRP A 56 2.02 -2.43 0.39
CA TRP A 56 3.12 -2.92 1.21
C TRP A 56 3.02 -2.29 2.59
N VAL A 57 3.22 -3.11 3.63
CA VAL A 57 3.10 -2.68 5.02
C VAL A 57 4.38 -3.05 5.74
N GLY A 58 5.01 -2.06 6.38
CA GLY A 58 6.23 -2.24 7.14
C GLY A 58 6.11 -3.30 8.22
N ASP A 59 7.22 -3.97 8.50
CA ASP A 59 7.32 -4.95 9.58
C ASP A 59 7.63 -4.25 10.93
N VAL A 60 8.01 -5.01 11.96
CA VAL A 60 8.37 -4.46 13.28
C VAL A 60 9.54 -3.50 13.16
N GLY A 61 9.35 -2.27 13.63
CA GLY A 61 10.35 -1.20 13.55
C GLY A 61 10.28 -0.39 12.26
N ASP A 62 9.40 -0.76 11.33
CA ASP A 62 9.03 0.04 10.18
C ASP A 62 7.54 0.43 10.27
N GLU A 63 7.34 1.73 10.43
CA GLU A 63 6.02 2.34 10.58
C GLU A 63 5.55 2.99 9.28
N THR A 64 5.93 2.44 8.13
CA THR A 64 5.51 2.94 6.82
C THR A 64 4.55 1.99 6.09
N ILE A 65 3.59 2.57 5.37
CA ILE A 65 2.72 1.90 4.39
C ILE A 65 2.97 2.52 3.02
N TYR A 66 3.15 1.67 2.01
CA TYR A 66 3.22 2.08 0.61
C TYR A 66 1.99 1.54 -0.13
N LEU A 67 1.28 2.43 -0.83
CA LEU A 67 0.09 2.10 -1.61
C LEU A 67 0.31 2.50 -3.06
N GLY A 68 0.25 1.53 -3.97
CA GLY A 68 0.35 1.78 -5.42
C GLY A 68 -0.98 2.22 -6.01
N ASP A 69 -0.98 3.31 -6.79
CA ASP A 69 -2.12 3.80 -7.57
C ASP A 69 -1.79 3.68 -9.06
N ALA A 70 -2.31 2.64 -9.70
CA ALA A 70 -1.95 2.27 -11.07
C ALA A 70 -2.39 3.31 -12.09
N LEU A 71 -3.61 3.83 -11.95
CA LEU A 71 -4.15 4.78 -12.91
C LEU A 71 -3.46 6.15 -12.82
N ALA A 72 -3.09 6.58 -11.62
CA ALA A 72 -2.35 7.82 -11.42
C ALA A 72 -0.82 7.67 -11.52
N GLU A 73 -0.32 6.45 -11.77
CA GLU A 73 1.10 6.14 -11.92
C GLU A 73 1.96 6.68 -10.76
N ARG A 74 1.54 6.39 -9.53
CA ARG A 74 2.22 6.87 -8.32
C ARG A 74 2.17 5.85 -7.19
N ILE A 75 3.04 6.06 -6.21
CA ILE A 75 3.07 5.33 -4.95
C ILE A 75 2.82 6.35 -3.84
N LEU A 76 1.83 6.12 -2.99
CA LEU A 76 1.51 6.95 -1.84
C LEU A 76 2.14 6.33 -0.58
N VAL A 77 2.74 7.16 0.26
CA VAL A 77 3.45 6.75 1.48
C VAL A 77 2.72 7.31 2.70
N PHE A 78 2.45 6.46 3.67
CA PHE A 78 1.72 6.81 4.89
C PHE A 78 2.44 6.30 6.13
N ASP A 79 2.22 6.98 7.25
CA ASP A 79 2.52 6.46 8.57
C ASP A 79 1.56 5.30 8.90
N LYS A 80 2.10 4.14 9.23
CA LYS A 80 1.39 2.91 9.56
C LYS A 80 0.66 3.01 10.90
N ALA A 81 1.18 3.78 11.85
CA ALA A 81 0.60 3.89 13.19
C ALA A 81 -0.61 4.84 13.18
N THR A 82 -0.50 5.98 12.51
CA THR A 82 -1.51 7.05 12.50
C THR A 82 -2.38 7.06 11.25
N GLY A 83 -1.87 6.54 10.13
CA GLY A 83 -2.49 6.65 8.81
C GLY A 83 -2.21 7.98 8.11
N GLU A 84 -1.39 8.86 8.70
CA GLU A 84 -1.06 10.17 8.13
C GLU A 84 -0.29 10.05 6.81
N TYR A 85 -0.65 10.87 5.83
CA TYR A 85 0.09 10.96 4.57
C TYR A 85 1.47 11.58 4.81
N GLN A 86 2.50 10.97 4.24
CA GLN A 86 3.89 11.42 4.36
C GLN A 86 4.38 12.02 3.04
N GLU A 87 4.34 11.24 1.96
CA GLU A 87 4.85 11.63 0.65
C GLU A 87 4.29 10.77 -0.48
N GLN A 88 4.69 11.07 -1.72
CA GLN A 88 4.39 10.25 -2.88
C GLN A 88 5.57 10.15 -3.84
N PHE A 89 5.70 8.99 -4.49
CA PHE A 89 6.65 8.78 -5.58
C PHE A 89 5.91 8.74 -6.91
N GLN A 90 6.44 9.46 -7.88
CA GLN A 90 5.92 9.51 -9.24
C GLN A 90 7.08 9.78 -10.20
N ALA A 91 7.02 9.20 -11.38
CA ALA A 91 8.02 9.46 -12.42
C ALA A 91 8.00 10.95 -12.82
N ALA A 92 9.19 11.55 -12.91
CA ALA A 92 9.33 12.95 -13.33
C ALA A 92 8.93 13.16 -14.80
N GLU A 93 9.16 12.15 -15.65
CA GLU A 93 8.87 12.19 -17.09
C GLU A 93 8.34 10.84 -17.59
N GLY A 94 7.45 10.90 -18.59
CA GLY A 94 6.88 9.72 -19.22
C GLY A 94 5.86 8.97 -18.36
N THR A 95 5.62 7.71 -18.71
CA THR A 95 4.66 6.81 -18.05
C THR A 95 5.30 5.44 -17.73
N PRO A 96 6.44 5.40 -17.01
CA PRO A 96 7.14 4.15 -16.75
C PRO A 96 6.38 3.22 -15.80
N LEU A 97 5.47 3.77 -14.99
CA LEU A 97 4.64 3.02 -14.03
C LEU A 97 3.31 2.58 -14.62
N ASN A 98 3.08 2.79 -15.93
CA ASN A 98 1.87 2.34 -16.60
C ASN A 98 1.70 0.82 -16.42
N GLY A 99 0.51 0.42 -15.99
CA GLY A 99 0.23 -0.96 -15.63
C GLY A 99 0.91 -1.40 -14.34
N LEU A 100 1.11 -0.50 -13.37
CA LEU A 100 1.60 -0.84 -12.02
C LEU A 100 0.77 -1.97 -11.40
N ARG A 101 1.46 -3.01 -10.93
CA ARG A 101 0.84 -4.23 -10.39
C ARG A 101 1.14 -4.49 -8.93
N SER A 102 2.40 -4.32 -8.53
CA SER A 102 2.84 -4.73 -7.20
C SER A 102 4.08 -3.96 -6.76
N LEU A 103 4.23 -3.86 -5.44
CA LEU A 103 5.32 -3.18 -4.76
C LEU A 103 5.94 -4.14 -3.74
N PHE A 104 7.27 -4.10 -3.64
CA PHE A 104 7.99 -4.70 -2.54
C PHE A 104 9.07 -3.75 -2.04
N VAL A 105 9.11 -3.50 -0.74
CA VAL A 105 10.12 -2.64 -0.12
C VAL A 105 11.06 -3.48 0.73
N ASP A 106 12.35 -3.35 0.46
CA ASP A 106 13.44 -3.87 1.27
C ASP A 106 14.00 -2.72 2.11
N THR A 107 13.51 -2.59 3.33
CA THR A 107 13.91 -1.52 4.25
C THR A 107 15.31 -1.71 4.80
N ILE A 108 15.83 -2.93 4.82
CA ILE A 108 17.20 -3.23 5.28
C ILE A 108 18.20 -2.60 4.32
N HIS A 109 17.93 -2.71 3.01
CA HIS A 109 18.80 -2.16 1.97
C HIS A 109 18.32 -0.81 1.42
N GLY A 110 17.19 -0.28 1.93
CA GLY A 110 16.60 0.97 1.47
C GLY A 110 16.29 0.96 -0.02
N THR A 111 15.70 -0.14 -0.51
CA THR A 111 15.43 -0.38 -1.93
C THR A 111 13.96 -0.74 -2.12
N GLU A 112 13.31 -0.12 -3.11
CA GLU A 112 11.97 -0.52 -3.55
C GLU A 112 12.04 -1.24 -4.90
N TYR A 113 11.14 -2.20 -5.07
CA TYR A 113 10.95 -2.96 -6.29
C TYR A 113 9.52 -2.74 -6.78
N ILE A 114 9.39 -2.32 -8.03
CA ILE A 114 8.10 -1.93 -8.61
C ILE A 114 7.86 -2.80 -9.84
N LEU A 115 6.79 -3.58 -9.82
CA LEU A 115 6.37 -4.42 -10.94
C LEU A 115 5.26 -3.72 -11.73
N THR A 116 5.44 -3.60 -13.04
CA THR A 116 4.38 -3.18 -13.97
C THR A 116 4.00 -4.34 -14.90
N ASP A 117 3.10 -4.09 -15.85
CA ASP A 117 2.73 -5.06 -16.90
C ASP A 117 3.94 -5.52 -17.74
N SER A 118 4.98 -4.69 -17.85
CA SER A 118 6.09 -4.91 -18.80
C SER A 118 7.48 -4.77 -18.20
N ASN A 119 7.63 -4.18 -17.02
CA ASN A 119 8.93 -3.89 -16.41
C ASN A 119 8.97 -4.27 -14.94
N LEU A 120 10.18 -4.56 -14.46
CA LEU A 120 10.53 -4.60 -13.04
C LEU A 120 11.56 -3.49 -12.81
N PHE A 121 11.21 -2.50 -11.99
CA PHE A 121 12.12 -1.44 -11.56
C PHE A 121 12.71 -1.77 -10.20
N GLN A 122 13.92 -1.28 -9.97
CA GLN A 122 14.59 -1.32 -8.67
C GLN A 122 15.13 0.08 -8.41
N GLU A 123 14.63 0.73 -7.37
CA GLU A 123 14.98 2.11 -7.03
C GLU A 123 15.45 2.18 -5.57
N ARG A 124 16.34 3.13 -5.29
CA ARG A 124 16.75 3.41 -3.91
C ARG A 124 15.72 4.33 -3.29
N LEU A 125 15.25 3.99 -2.08
CA LEU A 125 14.37 4.88 -1.33
C LEU A 125 15.06 6.23 -1.06
N PRO A 126 14.32 7.35 -1.12
CA PRO A 126 14.82 8.66 -0.70
C PRO A 126 15.38 8.63 0.74
N GLN A 127 16.34 9.51 1.02
CA GLN A 127 16.90 9.71 2.37
C GLN A 127 16.17 10.81 3.13
#